data_AF-A0A2D8PP71-F1
#
_entry.id   AF-A0A2D8PP71-F1
#
_cell.length_a   1.000
_cell.length_b   1.000
_cell.length_c   1.000
_cell.angle_alpha   90.00
_cell.angle_beta   90.00
_cell.angle_gamma   90.00
#
_symmetry.space_group_name_H-M   'P 1'
#
loop_
_entity.id
_entity.type
_entity.pdbx_description
1 polymer ?
#
loop_
_entity_poly.entity_id
_entity_poly.type
_entity_poly.pdbx_seq_one_letter_code
_entity_poly.pdbx_strand_id
1 'polypeptide(L)' 'MFHTMVPGAFVRHPTQPDWGLGQVQSVDGARITVNFENAGKHLINGEVIELSIAGDEATDE' A
#
# COMPACT_ATOMS: atom_id res chain seq x y z
N MET A 1 12.94 -5.31 8.41
CA MET A 1 11.87 -4.40 8.89
C MET A 1 10.89 -4.22 7.74
N PHE A 2 9.81 -4.99 7.69
CA PHE A 2 8.70 -4.86 6.72
C PHE A 2 7.37 -4.94 7.49
N HIS A 3 7.26 -4.21 8.60
CA HIS A 3 6.18 -4.45 9.59
C HIS A 3 4.85 -3.72 9.30
N THR A 4 4.72 -2.96 8.21
CA THR A 4 3.58 -2.03 8.06
C THR A 4 2.63 -2.38 6.91
N MET A 5 2.91 -3.41 6.11
CA MET A 5 1.97 -3.88 5.07
C MET A 5 1.04 -4.92 5.67
N VAL A 6 -0.01 -4.42 6.33
CA VAL A 6 -1.08 -5.24 6.93
C VAL A 6 -2.42 -4.88 6.30
N PRO A 7 -3.38 -5.81 6.26
CA PRO A 7 -4.75 -5.50 5.86
C PRO A 7 -5.29 -4.28 6.63
N GLY A 8 -5.88 -3.34 5.90
CA GLY A 8 -6.39 -2.06 6.43
C GLY A 8 -5.41 -0.90 6.30
N ALA A 9 -4.11 -1.13 6.12
CA ALA A 9 -3.12 -0.07 5.93
C ALA A 9 -3.37 0.70 4.62
N PHE A 10 -3.11 2.01 4.65
CA PHE A 10 -3.18 2.85 3.47
C PHE A 10 -1.79 3.06 2.87
N VAL A 11 -1.72 2.98 1.54
CA VAL A 11 -0.48 2.98 0.75
C VAL A 11 -0.63 3.84 -0.50
N ARG A 12 0.49 4.26 -1.07
CA ARG A 12 0.58 4.88 -2.39
C ARG A 12 1.54 4.12 -3.28
N HIS A 13 1.21 4.06 -4.56
CA HIS A 13 2.06 3.45 -5.57
C HIS A 13 3.09 4.48 -6.06
N PRO A 14 4.41 4.23 -5.93
CA PRO A 14 5.43 5.24 -6.20
C PRO A 14 5.50 5.66 -7.68
N THR A 15 5.20 4.74 -8.60
CA THR A 15 5.24 5.00 -10.05
C THR A 15 3.87 5.27 -10.67
N GLN A 16 2.79 5.19 -9.89
CA GLN A 16 1.41 5.37 -10.37
C GLN A 16 0.64 6.31 -9.43
N PRO A 17 1.05 7.60 -9.35
CA PRO A 17 0.42 8.55 -8.45
C PRO A 17 -1.06 8.78 -8.78
N ASP A 18 -1.46 8.66 -10.05
CA ASP A 18 -2.84 8.84 -10.51
C ASP A 18 -3.81 7.78 -9.96
N TRP A 19 -3.31 6.63 -9.50
CA TRP A 19 -4.14 5.58 -8.90
C TRP A 19 -4.76 6.03 -7.57
N GLY A 20 -4.21 7.07 -6.95
CA GLY A 20 -4.69 7.62 -5.69
C GLY A 20 -4.24 6.80 -4.47
N LEU A 21 -4.98 6.94 -3.37
CA LEU A 21 -4.73 6.17 -2.16
C LEU A 21 -5.16 4.72 -2.38
N GLY A 22 -4.35 3.79 -1.90
CA GLY A 22 -4.65 2.36 -1.90
C GLY A 22 -4.87 1.86 -0.49
N GLN A 23 -5.85 0.99 -0.29
CA GLN A 23 -6.00 0.24 0.96
C GLN A 23 -5.57 -1.21 0.75
N VAL A 24 -4.67 -1.69 1.60
CA VAL A 24 -4.24 -3.09 1.61
C VAL A 24 -5.41 -3.97 2.05
N GLN A 25 -5.79 -4.94 1.24
CA GLN A 25 -6.85 -5.91 1.55
C GLN A 25 -6.30 -7.24 2.06
N SER A 26 -5.17 -7.69 1.51
CA SER A 26 -4.51 -8.93 1.93
C SER A 26 -3.00 -8.84 1.69
N VAL A 27 -2.24 -9.57 2.51
CA VAL A 27 -0.78 -9.71 2.35
C VAL A 27 -0.43 -11.19 2.45
N ASP A 28 0.13 -11.73 1.38
CA ASP A 28 0.54 -13.12 1.23
C ASP A 28 2.04 -13.13 0.88
N GLY A 29 2.87 -13.01 1.92
CA GLY A 29 4.31 -12.83 1.78
C GLY A 29 4.63 -11.51 1.07
N ALA A 30 5.25 -11.59 -0.11
CA ALA A 30 5.54 -10.44 -0.95
C ALA A 30 4.35 -9.99 -1.82
N ARG A 31 3.27 -10.77 -1.91
CA ARG A 31 2.11 -10.44 -2.76
C ARG A 31 1.10 -9.66 -1.94
N ILE A 32 0.79 -8.46 -2.38
CA ILE A 32 0.00 -7.49 -1.60
C ILE A 32 -1.18 -7.07 -2.46
N THR A 33 -2.37 -7.42 -2.02
CA THR A 33 -3.59 -6.99 -2.70
C THR A 33 -3.96 -5.63 -2.17
N VAL A 34 -4.02 -4.63 -3.04
CA VAL A 34 -4.36 -3.24 -2.71
C VAL A 34 -5.53 -2.81 -3.57
N ASN A 35 -6.54 -2.17 -2.97
CA ASN A 35 -7.60 -1.50 -3.70
C ASN A 35 -7.33 0.00 -3.73
N PHE A 36 -6.98 0.51 -4.91
CA PHE A 36 -6.73 1.92 -5.18
C PHE A 36 -8.01 2.65 -5.57
N GLU A 37 -8.15 3.89 -5.14
CA GLU A 37 -9.34 4.72 -5.38
C GLU A 37 -9.67 4.87 -6.87
N ASN A 38 -8.66 5.09 -7.73
CA ASN A 38 -8.87 5.41 -9.14
C ASN A 38 -8.51 4.26 -10.09
N ALA A 39 -7.88 3.20 -9.60
CA ALA A 39 -7.47 2.04 -10.41
C ALA A 39 -8.14 0.73 -9.98
N GLY A 40 -8.84 0.72 -8.83
CA GLY A 40 -9.45 -0.47 -8.28
C GLY A 40 -8.42 -1.45 -7.71
N LYS A 41 -8.74 -2.74 -7.75
CA LYS A 41 -7.95 -3.78 -7.08
C LYS A 41 -6.77 -4.23 -7.92
N HIS A 42 -5.57 -4.08 -7.37
CA HIS A 42 -4.32 -4.53 -7.96
C HIS A 42 -3.54 -5.43 -7.01
N LEU A 43 -2.84 -6.41 -7.59
CA LEU A 43 -1.88 -7.24 -6.88
C LEU A 43 -0.49 -6.67 -7.11
N ILE A 44 0.17 -6.26 -6.03
CA ILE A 44 1.49 -5.66 -6.04
C ILE A 44 2.50 -6.70 -5.53
N ASN A 45 3.66 -6.76 -6.18
CA ASN A 45 4.78 -7.55 -5.68
C ASN A 45 5.74 -6.63 -4.89
N GLY A 46 5.74 -6.77 -3.56
CA GLY A 46 6.56 -6.01 -2.62
C GLY A 46 8.07 -6.25 -2.75
N GLU A 47 8.50 -7.32 -3.43
CA GLU A 47 9.93 -7.53 -3.76
C GLU A 47 10.40 -6.66 -4.93
N VAL A 48 9.46 -6.15 -5.74
CA VAL A 48 9.75 -5.36 -6.95
C VAL A 48 9.35 -3.91 -6.76
N ILE A 49 8.23 -3.67 -6.10
CA ILE A 49 7.65 -2.34 -5.87
C ILE A 49 7.48 -2.13 -4.37
N GLU A 50 8.22 -1.17 -3.84
CA GLU A 50 8.05 -0.73 -2.46
C GLU A 50 6.94 0.32 -2.39
N LEU A 51 5.82 -0.05 -1.73
CA LEU A 51 4.69 0.84 -1.52
C LEU A 51 5.00 1.82 -0.38
N SER A 52 4.64 3.09 -0.54
CA SER A 52 4.77 4.09 0.53
C SER A 52 3.55 4.06 1.43
N ILE A 53 3.74 3.83 2.74
CA ILE A 53 2.65 3.94 3.72
C ILE A 53 2.18 5.39 3.76
N ALA A 54 0.88 5.62 3.61
CA ALA A 54 0.29 6.95 3.54
C ALA A 54 -0.13 7.50 4.92
N GLY A 55 0.36 6.90 6.01
CA GLY A 55 -0.08 7.15 7.38
C GLY A 55 1.04 7.09 8.41
N ASP A 56 2.21 7.65 8.10
CA ASP A 56 3.23 8.01 9.10
C ASP A 56 3.29 9.53 9.26
N GLU A 57 2.12 10.17 9.39
CA GLU A 57 2.05 11.38 10.19
C GLU A 57 1.75 10.87 11.61
N ALA A 58 2.79 10.40 12.29
CA ALA A 58 2.78 10.40 13.75
C ALA A 58 2.57 11.86 14.16
N THR A 59 1.32 12.26 14.38
CA THR A 59 1.02 13.38 15.26
C THR A 59 1.63 12.99 16.61
N ASP A 60 2.83 13.52 16.85
CA ASP A 60 3.41 13.68 18.17
C ASP A 60 2.37 14.44 19.02
N GLU A 61 1.72 13.72 19.94
CA GLU A 61 0.98 14.32 21.06
C GLU A 61 1.32 13.55 22.35
#